data_AF-A0A849PHF5-F1
#
_entry.id   AF-A0A849PHF5-F1
#
_cell.length_a   1.000
_cell.length_b   1.000
_cell.length_c   1.000
_cell.angle_alpha   90.00
_cell.angle_beta   90.00
_cell.angle_gamma   90.00
#
_symmetry.space_group_name_H-M   'P 1'
#
loop_
_entity.id
_entity.type
_entity.pdbx_description
1 polymer ?
#
loop_
_entity_poly.entity_id
_entity_poly.type
_entity_poly.pdbx_seq_one_letter_code
_entity_poly.pdbx_strand_id
1 'polypeptide(L)'
;MYTKYGRLLKNAFDGSTAIYFTYHANDWMMDRCVICKGKGLCGRPRCPILERFKAVETIPVSDNLFGASPPSVFVGRKGYPDIFAGPLVPPNVGDSEARQYDDPKELLKIGIDEVIGLRSRLVRSYSRMDVKDAKAPKNPFLLTSQELAMAETPVDTEVWFTKPVDVNVAFDGTLMPMGPAGEIKSITLAENPKVPGKVDYLVSDTDVLAADSIR
;
A
#
# COMPACT_ATOMS: atom_id res chain seq x y z
N MET A 1 40.96 -16.61 -13.86
CA MET A 1 41.56 -17.89 -13.45
C MET A 1 40.46 -18.79 -12.94
N TYR A 2 40.03 -19.75 -13.76
CA TYR A 2 39.19 -20.88 -13.35
C TYR A 2 39.99 -21.86 -12.47
N THR A 3 39.29 -22.81 -11.82
CA THR A 3 39.77 -23.96 -11.00
C THR A 3 40.00 -23.62 -9.52
N LYS A 4 39.56 -24.37 -8.50
CA LYS A 4 38.93 -25.68 -8.26
C LYS A 4 37.79 -25.38 -7.25
N TYR A 5 36.60 -25.94 -7.31
CA TYR A 5 36.24 -27.15 -6.55
C TYR A 5 34.86 -27.58 -7.05
N GLY A 6 34.86 -28.36 -8.14
CA GLY A 6 33.72 -29.18 -8.50
C GLY A 6 34.05 -30.62 -8.13
N ARG A 7 33.05 -31.29 -7.54
CA ARG A 7 32.83 -32.74 -7.59
C ARG A 7 33.40 -33.56 -6.41
N LEU A 8 32.61 -33.67 -5.35
CA LEU A 8 32.32 -34.97 -4.73
C LEU A 8 30.82 -35.06 -4.36
N LEU A 9 30.13 -35.96 -5.09
CA LEU A 9 29.00 -36.82 -4.68
C LEU A 9 27.71 -36.09 -4.23
N LYS A 10 26.70 -35.86 -5.10
CA LYS A 10 25.73 -36.85 -5.63
C LYS A 10 25.26 -37.88 -4.59
N ASN A 11 24.08 -37.59 -4.01
CA ASN A 11 22.98 -38.51 -3.64
C ASN A 11 22.44 -38.25 -2.23
N ALA A 12 21.51 -37.32 -2.12
CA ALA A 12 20.36 -37.38 -1.22
C ALA A 12 19.38 -36.29 -1.65
N PHE A 13 18.38 -36.69 -2.44
CA PHE A 13 17.20 -35.88 -2.72
C PHE A 13 16.39 -35.80 -1.41
N ASP A 14 16.46 -34.69 -0.70
CA ASP A 14 15.36 -34.21 0.12
C ASP A 14 15.11 -32.73 -0.19
N GLY A 15 13.85 -32.38 -0.42
CA GLY A 15 13.42 -31.06 -0.89
C GLY A 15 13.33 -29.99 0.19
N SER A 16 14.01 -30.16 1.34
CA SER A 16 13.85 -29.25 2.48
C SER A 16 14.96 -28.20 2.61
N THR A 17 16.11 -28.40 1.96
CA THR A 17 17.29 -27.53 2.10
C THR A 17 17.35 -26.36 1.10
N ALA A 18 16.54 -26.39 0.04
CA ALA A 18 16.49 -25.31 -0.95
C ALA A 18 15.79 -24.04 -0.45
N ILE A 19 15.02 -24.14 0.63
CA ILE A 19 14.23 -23.03 1.19
C ILE A 19 15.06 -22.22 2.20
N TYR A 20 16.05 -22.83 2.86
CA TYR A 20 16.87 -22.13 3.86
C TYR A 20 17.96 -21.22 3.27
N PHE A 21 18.37 -21.43 2.03
CA PHE A 21 19.40 -20.60 1.38
C PHE A 21 18.87 -19.28 0.80
N THR A 22 17.56 -19.13 0.61
CA THR A 22 16.97 -17.88 0.09
C THR A 22 16.71 -16.84 1.18
N TYR A 23 16.50 -17.26 2.43
CA TYR A 23 16.27 -16.32 3.54
C TYR A 23 17.54 -15.59 4.01
N HIS A 24 18.72 -16.16 3.83
CA HIS A 24 19.98 -15.48 4.20
C HIS A 24 20.44 -14.39 3.21
N ALA A 25 19.91 -14.34 1.98
CA ALA A 25 20.29 -13.30 1.03
C ALA A 25 19.67 -11.93 1.36
N ASN A 26 18.52 -11.91 2.05
CA ASN A 26 17.78 -10.69 2.35
C ASN A 26 18.25 -9.99 3.64
N ASP A 27 18.88 -10.70 4.57
CA ASP A 27 19.42 -10.12 5.81
C ASP A 27 20.65 -9.23 5.52
N TRP A 28 21.49 -9.65 4.56
CA TRP A 28 22.64 -8.88 4.03
C TRP A 28 22.26 -7.64 3.20
N MET A 29 20.97 -7.43 2.94
CA MET A 29 20.45 -6.30 2.16
C MET A 29 20.19 -5.08 3.05
N MET A 30 19.80 -5.29 4.31
CA MET A 30 19.49 -4.22 5.27
C MET A 30 20.77 -3.60 5.86
N ASP A 31 21.76 -4.42 6.20
CA ASP A 31 23.08 -3.95 6.67
C ASP A 31 23.76 -3.00 5.67
N ARG A 32 23.64 -3.30 4.37
CA ARG A 32 24.20 -2.43 3.33
C ARG A 32 23.46 -1.11 3.17
N CYS A 33 22.15 -1.04 3.40
CA CYS A 33 21.40 0.22 3.38
C CYS A 33 21.79 1.13 4.54
N VAL A 34 21.99 0.57 5.74
CA VAL A 34 22.44 1.30 6.95
C VAL A 34 23.83 1.89 6.76
N ILE A 35 24.73 1.17 6.08
CA ILE A 35 26.08 1.66 5.74
C ILE A 35 26.01 2.67 4.58
N CYS A 36 25.24 2.36 3.54
CA CYS A 36 25.13 3.17 2.33
C CYS A 36 24.52 4.55 2.60
N LYS A 37 23.47 4.65 3.43
CA LYS A 37 22.73 5.89 3.74
C LYS A 37 22.44 6.78 2.52
N GLY A 38 22.11 6.16 1.38
CA GLY A 38 21.83 6.87 0.12
C GLY A 38 23.06 7.34 -0.67
N LYS A 39 24.30 7.03 -0.25
CA LYS A 39 25.55 7.44 -0.93
C LYS A 39 25.92 6.60 -2.16
N GLY A 40 25.09 5.64 -2.56
CA GLY A 40 25.34 4.78 -3.71
C GLY A 40 26.37 3.65 -3.48
N LEU A 41 26.84 3.43 -2.25
CA LEU A 41 27.81 2.37 -1.91
C LEU A 41 27.28 0.94 -2.14
N CYS A 42 25.96 0.79 -2.30
CA CYS A 42 25.33 -0.49 -2.58
C CYS A 42 25.35 -0.88 -4.07
N GLY A 43 25.87 -0.02 -4.96
CA GLY A 43 25.98 -0.28 -6.40
C GLY A 43 24.65 -0.32 -7.17
N ARG A 44 23.55 0.07 -6.53
CA ARG A 44 22.23 0.14 -7.18
C ARG A 44 22.14 1.39 -8.08
N PRO A 45 21.51 1.29 -9.27
CA PRO A 45 21.36 2.43 -10.17
C PRO A 45 20.45 3.53 -9.59
N ARG A 46 19.45 3.16 -8.78
CA ARG A 46 18.62 4.09 -7.99
C ARG A 46 18.44 3.57 -6.57
N CYS A 47 18.32 4.47 -5.60
CA CYS A 47 18.12 4.13 -4.20
C CYS A 47 16.63 4.17 -3.83
N PRO A 48 16.00 3.02 -3.49
CA PRO A 48 14.60 2.97 -3.09
C PRO A 48 14.22 3.96 -1.98
N ILE A 49 15.13 4.18 -1.01
CA ILE A 49 14.91 5.10 0.11
C ILE A 49 14.79 6.54 -0.40
N LEU A 50 15.72 6.97 -1.25
CA LEU A 50 15.73 8.34 -1.79
C LEU A 50 14.53 8.59 -2.71
N GLU A 51 14.12 7.60 -3.51
CA GLU A 51 12.92 7.73 -4.35
C GLU A 51 11.66 7.94 -3.51
N ARG A 52 11.52 7.28 -2.34
CA ARG A 52 10.43 7.54 -1.40
C ARG A 52 10.44 8.98 -0.88
N PHE A 53 11.61 9.48 -0.44
CA PHE A 53 11.71 10.86 0.06
C PHE A 53 11.35 11.89 -1.01
N LYS A 54 11.87 11.75 -2.23
CA LYS A 54 11.52 12.63 -3.35
C LYS A 54 10.02 12.64 -3.64
N ALA A 55 9.38 11.47 -3.61
CA ALA A 55 7.95 11.35 -3.85
C ALA A 55 7.13 12.09 -2.78
N VAL A 56 7.57 12.01 -1.52
CA VAL A 56 6.88 12.59 -0.38
C VAL A 56 7.12 14.10 -0.23
N GLU A 57 8.31 14.60 -0.58
CA GLU A 57 8.61 16.05 -0.60
C GLU A 57 7.65 16.84 -1.50
N THR A 58 7.06 16.20 -2.52
CA THR A 58 6.10 16.85 -3.42
C THR A 58 4.68 16.97 -2.85
N ILE A 59 4.41 16.37 -1.69
CA ILE A 59 3.09 16.41 -1.05
C ILE A 59 3.00 17.65 -0.15
N PRO A 60 2.02 18.54 -0.37
CA PRO A 60 1.83 19.70 0.49
C PRO A 60 1.42 19.26 1.90
N VAL A 61 2.04 19.87 2.91
CA VAL A 61 1.59 19.76 4.30
C VAL A 61 0.33 20.60 4.45
N SER A 62 -0.82 19.97 4.30
CA SER A 62 -2.14 20.61 4.42
C SER A 62 -3.01 19.85 5.42
N ASP A 63 -4.02 20.54 5.95
CA ASP A 63 -5.11 19.96 6.74
C ASP A 63 -6.27 19.46 5.86
N ASN A 64 -6.17 19.64 4.55
CA ASN A 64 -7.12 19.12 3.57
C ASN A 64 -6.43 18.47 2.37
N LEU A 65 -7.17 17.65 1.64
CA LEU A 65 -6.70 16.90 0.50
C LEU A 65 -7.85 16.63 -0.46
N PHE A 66 -7.58 16.84 -1.75
CA PHE A 66 -8.48 16.48 -2.83
C PHE A 66 -7.72 15.64 -3.86
N GLY A 67 -8.37 14.59 -4.36
CA GLY A 67 -7.91 13.83 -5.50
C GLY A 67 -8.70 12.54 -5.69
N ALA A 68 -8.55 11.97 -6.89
CA ALA A 68 -9.13 10.71 -7.26
C ALA A 68 -8.44 9.57 -6.49
N SER A 69 -9.16 9.03 -5.50
CA SER A 69 -8.71 7.88 -4.74
C SER A 69 -8.79 6.64 -5.64
N PRO A 70 -7.69 5.90 -5.90
CA PRO A 70 -7.83 4.55 -6.44
C PRO A 70 -8.69 3.69 -5.50
N PRO A 71 -9.23 2.55 -5.96
CA PRO A 71 -9.99 1.62 -5.13
C PRO A 71 -9.07 0.86 -4.16
N SER A 72 -8.45 1.61 -3.25
CA SER A 72 -7.39 1.17 -2.35
C SER A 72 -7.62 1.73 -0.96
N VAL A 73 -7.65 0.83 0.01
CA VAL A 73 -7.88 1.15 1.41
C VAL A 73 -6.73 0.60 2.23
N PHE A 74 -6.22 1.43 3.13
CA PHE A 74 -5.26 1.02 4.14
C PHE A 74 -5.97 0.36 5.31
N VAL A 75 -5.46 -0.81 5.72
CA VAL A 75 -5.90 -1.53 6.92
C VAL A 75 -4.69 -1.81 7.80
N GLY A 76 -4.67 -1.20 8.99
CA GLY A 76 -3.58 -1.31 9.95
C GLY A 76 -3.64 -2.58 10.79
N ARG A 77 -2.47 -3.09 11.19
CA ARG A 77 -2.35 -4.27 12.08
C ARG A 77 -2.35 -3.95 13.58
N LYS A 78 -2.06 -2.69 13.95
CA LYS A 78 -1.82 -2.30 15.34
C LYS A 78 -3.15 -1.95 16.01
N GLY A 79 -3.36 -2.48 17.22
CA GLY A 79 -4.53 -2.13 18.05
C GLY A 79 -5.69 -3.12 18.00
N TYR A 80 -5.55 -4.25 17.28
CA TYR A 80 -6.61 -5.24 17.12
C TYR A 80 -7.34 -5.59 18.44
N PRO A 81 -8.69 -5.59 18.46
CA PRO A 81 -9.60 -5.43 17.33
C PRO A 81 -9.84 -3.97 16.87
N ASP A 82 -9.38 -2.97 17.63
CA ASP A 82 -9.51 -1.54 17.31
C ASP A 82 -8.33 -1.04 16.47
N ILE A 83 -8.48 -1.09 15.15
CA ILE A 83 -7.41 -0.80 14.21
C ILE A 83 -7.57 0.58 13.58
N PHE A 84 -6.51 1.04 12.91
CA PHE A 84 -6.59 2.19 12.01
C PHE A 84 -6.90 1.71 10.60
N ALA A 85 -7.89 2.31 9.95
CA ALA A 85 -8.22 2.04 8.57
C ALA A 85 -8.74 3.31 7.87
N GLY A 86 -8.64 3.32 6.54
CA GLY A 86 -9.21 4.36 5.71
C GLY A 86 -8.58 4.43 4.31
N PRO A 87 -9.08 5.30 3.44
CA PRO A 87 -8.71 5.30 2.03
C PRO A 87 -7.32 5.89 1.76
N LEU A 88 -6.79 5.56 0.59
CA LEU A 88 -5.53 6.08 0.08
C LEU A 88 -5.80 7.15 -0.98
N VAL A 89 -5.58 8.42 -0.64
CA VAL A 89 -5.91 9.53 -1.53
C VAL A 89 -4.62 10.22 -2.02
N PRO A 90 -4.39 10.33 -3.34
CA PRO A 90 -3.29 11.10 -3.90
C PRO A 90 -3.64 12.61 -3.96
N PRO A 91 -2.69 13.52 -3.75
CA PRO A 91 -2.94 14.97 -3.81
C PRO A 91 -3.01 15.49 -5.25
N ASN A 92 -4.12 16.15 -5.60
CA ASN A 92 -4.34 16.83 -6.89
C ASN A 92 -4.19 15.92 -8.12
N VAL A 93 -4.50 14.63 -7.98
CA VAL A 93 -4.46 13.65 -9.07
C VAL A 93 -5.89 13.35 -9.50
N GLY A 94 -6.17 13.36 -10.80
CA GLY A 94 -7.49 13.00 -11.35
C GLY A 94 -7.59 11.54 -11.78
N ASP A 95 -8.80 11.08 -12.12
CA ASP A 95 -9.14 9.66 -12.31
C ASP A 95 -8.24 8.90 -13.28
N SER A 96 -7.94 9.52 -14.43
CA SER A 96 -7.14 8.89 -15.49
C SER A 96 -5.73 8.53 -15.02
N GLU A 97 -5.17 9.35 -14.11
CA GLU A 97 -3.84 9.16 -13.56
C GLU A 97 -3.90 8.28 -12.30
N ALA A 98 -4.90 8.47 -11.43
CA ALA A 98 -5.02 7.76 -10.16
C ALA A 98 -4.98 6.23 -10.29
N ARG A 99 -5.44 5.68 -11.42
CA ARG A 99 -5.38 4.24 -11.71
C ARG A 99 -3.96 3.67 -11.62
N GLN A 100 -2.95 4.42 -12.05
CA GLN A 100 -1.56 3.96 -12.05
C GLN A 100 -0.97 3.81 -10.64
N TYR A 101 -1.61 4.42 -9.62
CA TYR A 101 -1.09 4.44 -8.26
C TYR A 101 -1.30 3.11 -7.53
N ASP A 102 -2.29 2.30 -7.93
CA ASP A 102 -2.57 1.02 -7.25
C ASP A 102 -3.12 -0.11 -8.15
N ASP A 103 -3.46 0.12 -9.42
CA ASP A 103 -3.91 -0.98 -10.29
C ASP A 103 -2.76 -1.98 -10.52
N PRO A 104 -2.89 -3.25 -10.09
CA PRO A 104 -1.83 -4.24 -10.26
C PRO A 104 -1.40 -4.42 -11.71
N LYS A 105 -2.31 -4.27 -12.68
CA LYS A 105 -1.99 -4.41 -14.10
C LYS A 105 -1.11 -3.28 -14.60
N GLU A 106 -1.30 -2.06 -14.09
CA GLU A 106 -0.45 -0.91 -14.43
C GLU A 106 0.89 -1.00 -13.72
N LEU A 107 0.89 -1.34 -12.42
CA LEU A 107 2.11 -1.48 -11.63
C LEU A 107 3.07 -2.55 -12.16
N LEU A 108 2.55 -3.64 -12.75
CA LEU A 108 3.38 -4.71 -13.35
C LEU A 108 4.10 -4.29 -14.64
N LYS A 109 3.70 -3.17 -15.27
CA LYS A 109 4.30 -2.68 -16.52
C LYS A 109 5.48 -1.75 -16.29
N ILE A 110 5.69 -1.28 -15.05
CA ILE A 110 6.65 -0.23 -14.71
C ILE A 110 7.77 -0.72 -13.78
N GLY A 111 8.82 0.08 -13.64
CA GLY A 111 9.97 -0.23 -12.77
C GLY A 111 9.63 -0.11 -11.29
N ILE A 112 10.33 -0.88 -10.44
CA ILE A 112 10.11 -0.86 -8.97
C ILE A 112 10.29 0.52 -8.35
N ASP A 113 11.19 1.33 -8.89
CA ASP A 113 11.45 2.70 -8.46
C ASP A 113 10.26 3.62 -8.75
N GLU A 114 9.59 3.41 -9.88
CA GLU A 114 8.37 4.13 -10.25
C GLU A 114 7.18 3.70 -9.39
N VAL A 115 7.02 2.38 -9.16
CA VAL A 115 6.04 1.84 -8.20
C VAL A 115 6.23 2.47 -6.82
N ILE A 116 7.48 2.58 -6.36
CA ILE A 116 7.81 3.23 -5.10
C ILE A 116 7.39 4.69 -5.11
N GLY A 117 7.69 5.44 -6.18
CA GLY A 117 7.29 6.83 -6.31
C GLY A 117 5.77 7.02 -6.24
N LEU A 118 5.03 6.25 -7.02
CA LEU A 118 3.57 6.32 -7.08
C LEU A 118 2.92 5.94 -5.75
N ARG A 119 3.28 4.79 -5.17
CA ARG A 119 2.71 4.32 -3.90
C ARG A 119 3.08 5.21 -2.71
N SER A 120 4.26 5.83 -2.73
CA SER A 120 4.67 6.77 -1.68
C SER A 120 3.94 8.11 -1.77
N ARG A 121 3.27 8.41 -2.89
CA ARG A 121 2.46 9.62 -3.03
C ARG A 121 1.06 9.50 -2.45
N LEU A 122 0.61 8.29 -2.17
CA LEU A 122 -0.71 8.05 -1.58
C LEU A 122 -0.72 8.43 -0.11
N VAL A 123 -1.55 9.40 0.24
CA VAL A 123 -1.76 9.82 1.62
C VAL A 123 -2.70 8.82 2.29
N ARG A 124 -2.24 8.24 3.41
CA ARG A 124 -3.06 7.40 4.28
C ARG A 124 -3.99 8.26 5.11
N SER A 125 -5.24 8.35 4.68
CA SER A 125 -6.31 8.91 5.49
C SER A 125 -6.83 7.82 6.42
N TYR A 126 -6.75 8.01 7.74
CA TYR A 126 -7.14 6.96 8.69
C TYR A 126 -8.06 7.46 9.81
N SER A 127 -8.87 6.55 10.32
CA SER A 127 -9.61 6.70 11.58
C SER A 127 -9.56 5.38 12.35
N ARG A 128 -9.85 5.42 13.66
CA ARG A 128 -9.93 4.22 14.49
C ARG A 128 -11.28 3.52 14.27
N MET A 129 -11.25 2.21 14.06
CA MET A 129 -12.43 1.39 13.75
C MET A 129 -12.31 0.01 14.41
N ASP A 130 -13.40 -0.48 15.00
CA ASP A 130 -13.50 -1.89 15.44
C ASP A 130 -13.79 -2.76 14.21
N VAL A 131 -13.01 -3.83 14.01
CA VAL A 131 -13.19 -4.79 12.92
C VAL A 131 -14.61 -5.40 12.90
N LYS A 132 -15.29 -5.49 14.05
CA LYS A 132 -16.66 -6.02 14.14
C LYS A 132 -17.71 -5.12 13.49
N ASP A 133 -17.46 -3.81 13.42
CA ASP A 133 -18.38 -2.87 12.77
C ASP A 133 -18.33 -2.99 11.24
N ALA A 134 -17.39 -3.73 10.65
CA ALA A 134 -17.32 -3.95 9.20
C ALA A 134 -18.59 -4.61 8.62
N LYS A 135 -19.31 -5.41 9.42
CA LYS A 135 -20.58 -6.03 9.01
C LYS A 135 -21.77 -5.07 9.02
N ALA A 136 -21.70 -4.05 9.88
CA ALA A 136 -22.78 -3.10 10.12
C ALA A 136 -22.14 -1.75 10.44
N PRO A 137 -21.69 -1.02 9.40
CA PRO A 137 -20.89 0.18 9.58
C PRO A 137 -21.73 1.27 10.28
N LYS A 138 -21.32 1.61 11.51
CA LYS A 138 -21.90 2.74 12.27
C LYS A 138 -21.13 4.03 12.03
N ASN A 139 -19.87 3.91 11.63
CA ASN A 139 -18.98 5.04 11.38
C ASN A 139 -19.08 5.45 9.90
N PRO A 140 -19.43 6.71 9.59
CA PRO A 140 -19.46 7.21 8.22
C PRO A 140 -18.14 7.00 7.48
N PHE A 141 -17.00 7.11 8.17
CA PHE A 141 -15.68 6.91 7.55
C PHE A 141 -15.46 5.47 7.10
N LEU A 142 -16.00 4.49 7.85
CA LEU A 142 -15.93 3.08 7.49
C LEU A 142 -16.81 2.82 6.25
N LEU A 143 -18.02 3.37 6.23
CA LEU A 143 -18.92 3.26 5.08
C LEU A 143 -18.27 3.83 3.81
N THR A 144 -17.76 5.06 3.85
CA THR A 144 -17.06 5.68 2.71
C THR A 144 -15.83 4.87 2.27
N SER A 145 -15.08 4.30 3.24
CA SER A 145 -13.94 3.44 2.91
C SER A 145 -14.38 2.15 2.21
N GLN A 146 -15.50 1.55 2.62
CA GLN A 146 -16.06 0.37 1.98
C GLN A 146 -16.56 0.69 0.56
N GLU A 147 -17.26 1.81 0.38
CA GLU A 147 -17.70 2.29 -0.93
C GLU A 147 -16.54 2.49 -1.90
N LEU A 148 -15.45 3.14 -1.44
CA LEU A 148 -14.22 3.29 -2.22
C LEU A 148 -13.55 1.96 -2.57
N ALA A 149 -13.51 1.01 -1.63
CA ALA A 149 -12.92 -0.30 -1.87
C ALA A 149 -13.69 -1.14 -2.91
N MET A 150 -15.00 -0.92 -3.03
CA MET A 150 -15.86 -1.60 -3.99
C MET A 150 -15.82 -0.99 -5.39
N ALA A 151 -15.25 0.21 -5.53
CA ALA A 151 -15.23 0.94 -6.79
C ALA A 151 -14.38 0.21 -7.85
N GLU A 152 -14.86 0.20 -9.10
CA GLU A 152 -14.11 -0.32 -10.25
C GLU A 152 -13.08 0.70 -10.77
N THR A 153 -13.39 1.99 -10.60
CA THR A 153 -12.59 3.12 -11.09
C THR A 153 -12.18 4.00 -9.92
N PRO A 154 -11.09 4.79 -10.06
CA PRO A 154 -10.80 5.85 -9.10
C PRO A 154 -11.99 6.78 -8.90
N VAL A 155 -12.11 7.33 -7.69
CA VAL A 155 -13.23 8.17 -7.27
C VAL A 155 -12.72 9.47 -6.66
N ASP A 156 -13.18 10.61 -7.17
CA ASP A 156 -12.88 11.92 -6.61
C ASP A 156 -13.29 12.02 -5.14
N THR A 157 -12.29 12.26 -4.28
CA THR A 157 -12.43 12.22 -2.83
C THR A 157 -11.87 13.48 -2.19
N GLU A 158 -12.66 14.08 -1.31
CA GLU A 158 -12.26 15.19 -0.43
C GLU A 158 -12.05 14.68 0.99
N VAL A 159 -10.88 14.97 1.57
CA VAL A 159 -10.54 14.62 2.95
C VAL A 159 -10.11 15.85 3.71
N TRP A 160 -10.65 16.01 4.90
CA TRP A 160 -10.20 16.98 5.90
C TRP A 160 -9.60 16.24 7.07
N PHE A 161 -8.45 16.70 7.55
CA PHE A 161 -7.71 16.09 8.64
C PHE A 161 -7.87 16.89 9.94
N THR A 162 -7.72 16.20 11.07
CA THR A 162 -7.73 16.84 12.40
C THR A 162 -6.50 17.73 12.60
N LYS A 163 -5.38 17.36 11.99
CA LYS A 163 -4.12 18.08 11.96
C LYS A 163 -3.50 17.93 10.57
N PRO A 164 -2.59 18.83 10.16
CA PRO A 164 -1.87 18.66 8.91
C PRO A 164 -1.22 17.29 8.81
N VAL A 165 -1.21 16.74 7.60
CA VAL A 165 -0.70 15.38 7.31
C VAL A 165 0.74 15.23 7.80
N ASP A 166 1.02 14.11 8.47
CA ASP A 166 2.36 13.76 8.92
C ASP A 166 3.15 13.15 7.75
N VAL A 167 4.24 13.82 7.37
CA VAL A 167 5.12 13.50 6.24
C VAL A 167 6.21 12.48 6.64
N ASN A 168 6.08 11.83 7.79
CA ASN A 168 7.03 10.80 8.23
C ASN A 168 7.04 9.56 7.32
N VAL A 169 8.12 9.40 6.56
CA VAL A 169 8.36 8.23 5.71
C VAL A 169 9.02 7.13 6.55
N ALA A 170 8.25 6.10 6.90
CA ALA A 170 8.79 4.90 7.52
C ALA A 170 9.48 4.01 6.46
N PHE A 171 10.74 3.62 6.72
CA PHE A 171 11.44 2.66 5.88
C PHE A 171 11.40 1.27 6.51
N ASP A 172 10.71 0.36 5.82
CA ASP A 172 10.82 -1.07 6.01
C ASP A 172 11.00 -1.69 4.62
N GLY A 173 11.92 -2.65 4.52
CA GLY A 173 12.25 -3.35 3.28
C GLY A 173 11.28 -4.49 2.97
N THR A 174 10.45 -4.87 3.94
CA THR A 174 9.38 -5.87 3.79
C THR A 174 8.03 -5.20 3.54
N LEU A 175 7.82 -4.00 4.07
CA LEU A 175 6.56 -3.28 3.85
C LEU A 175 6.56 -2.55 2.51
N MET A 176 5.36 -2.47 1.97
CA MET A 176 5.06 -1.65 0.82
C MET A 176 5.47 -0.19 1.07
N PRO A 177 6.00 0.52 0.06
CA PRO A 177 6.20 1.96 0.12
C PRO A 177 4.92 2.65 0.61
N MET A 178 5.08 3.43 1.68
CA MET A 178 4.02 4.04 2.45
C MET A 178 4.20 5.56 2.38
N GLY A 179 3.18 6.28 1.90
CA GLY A 179 3.19 7.74 1.89
C GLY A 179 2.93 8.38 3.25
N PRO A 180 2.66 9.70 3.28
CA PRO A 180 2.26 10.43 4.47
C PRO A 180 0.95 9.89 5.07
N ALA A 181 0.63 10.29 6.31
CA ALA A 181 -0.58 9.85 6.98
C ALA A 181 -1.26 10.98 7.77
N GLY A 182 -2.60 10.99 7.76
CA GLY A 182 -3.40 11.98 8.48
C GLY A 182 -4.66 11.36 9.09
N GLU A 183 -5.00 11.79 10.31
CA GLU A 183 -6.24 11.39 10.98
C GLU A 183 -7.43 12.15 10.39
N ILE A 184 -8.44 11.41 9.91
CA ILE A 184 -9.62 11.97 9.26
C ILE A 184 -10.49 12.71 10.27
N LYS A 185 -10.84 13.96 9.92
CA LYS A 185 -11.89 14.75 10.56
C LYS A 185 -13.21 14.64 9.79
N SER A 186 -13.16 14.69 8.46
CA SER A 186 -14.29 14.42 7.58
C SER A 186 -13.82 13.93 6.21
N ILE A 187 -14.64 13.12 5.57
CA ILE A 187 -14.41 12.61 4.22
C ILE A 187 -15.70 12.68 3.42
N THR A 188 -15.58 13.08 2.16
CA THR A 188 -16.71 13.21 1.23
C THR A 188 -16.28 12.66 -0.12
N LEU A 189 -17.13 11.83 -0.72
CA LEU A 189 -16.98 11.44 -2.12
C LEU A 189 -17.61 12.53 -2.98
N ALA A 190 -16.83 13.14 -3.86
CA ALA A 190 -17.32 14.21 -4.74
C ALA A 190 -18.12 13.65 -5.93
N GLU A 191 -17.99 12.35 -6.19
CA GLU A 191 -18.76 11.61 -7.19
C GLU A 191 -19.27 10.26 -6.66
N ASN A 192 -20.14 9.62 -7.43
CA ASN A 192 -20.70 8.31 -7.07
C ASN A 192 -19.77 7.17 -7.52
N PRO A 193 -19.29 6.29 -6.62
CA PRO A 193 -18.47 5.15 -6.99
C PRO A 193 -19.18 4.22 -7.96
N LYS A 194 -18.48 3.85 -9.04
CA LYS A 194 -18.97 2.81 -9.96
C LYS A 194 -18.66 1.43 -9.39
N VAL A 195 -19.65 0.80 -8.75
CA VAL A 195 -19.53 -0.55 -8.19
C VAL A 195 -20.08 -1.59 -9.19
N PRO A 196 -19.34 -2.66 -9.51
CA PRO A 196 -19.88 -3.76 -10.30
C PRO A 196 -21.03 -4.46 -9.56
N GLY A 197 -22.16 -4.71 -10.24
CA GLY A 197 -23.36 -5.27 -9.58
C GLY A 197 -23.15 -6.63 -8.89
N LYS A 198 -22.18 -7.45 -9.34
CA LYS A 198 -21.81 -8.69 -8.64
C LYS A 198 -21.13 -8.42 -7.29
N VAL A 199 -20.30 -7.38 -7.21
CA VAL A 199 -19.62 -6.99 -5.98
C VAL A 199 -20.63 -6.45 -4.99
N ASP A 200 -21.51 -5.54 -5.45
CA ASP A 200 -22.59 -4.97 -4.65
C ASP A 200 -23.51 -6.06 -4.06
N TYR A 201 -23.90 -7.04 -4.87
CA TYR A 201 -24.67 -8.21 -4.44
C TYR A 201 -23.95 -9.03 -3.35
N LEU A 202 -22.68 -9.38 -3.57
CA LEU A 202 -21.91 -10.22 -2.63
C LEU A 202 -21.59 -9.50 -1.31
N VAL A 203 -21.37 -8.18 -1.34
CA VAL A 203 -21.13 -7.41 -0.12
C VAL A 203 -22.41 -7.24 0.69
N SER A 204 -23.57 -7.18 0.02
CA SER A 204 -24.88 -7.10 0.67
C SER A 204 -25.36 -8.43 1.24
N ASP A 205 -24.81 -9.56 0.78
CA ASP A 205 -25.15 -10.89 1.26
C ASP A 205 -24.47 -11.19 2.61
N THR A 206 -25.26 -11.29 3.68
CA THR A 206 -24.74 -11.53 5.03
C THR A 206 -24.44 -12.99 5.34
N ASP A 207 -24.93 -13.92 4.50
CA ASP A 207 -24.85 -15.36 4.71
C ASP A 207 -23.65 -15.98 3.98
N VAL A 208 -23.22 -15.37 2.87
CA VAL A 208 -22.04 -15.79 2.11
C VAL A 208 -20.76 -15.59 2.92
N LEU A 209 -19.93 -16.63 2.99
CA LEU A 209 -18.62 -16.56 3.63
C LEU A 209 -17.62 -15.84 2.72
N ALA A 210 -16.72 -15.05 3.32
CA ALA A 210 -15.65 -14.35 2.58
C ALA A 210 -14.74 -15.30 1.77
N ALA A 211 -14.61 -16.56 2.18
CA ALA A 211 -13.84 -17.56 1.44
C ALA A 211 -14.55 -18.02 0.15
N ASP A 212 -15.88 -17.98 0.13
CA ASP A 212 -16.70 -18.42 -1.00
C ASP A 212 -16.93 -17.29 -2.01
N SER A 213 -16.96 -16.02 -1.56
CA SER A 213 -17.17 -14.86 -2.43
C SER A 213 -15.99 -14.50 -3.34
N ILE A 214 -14.80 -15.06 -3.09
CA ILE A 214 -13.57 -14.79 -3.85
C ILE A 214 -13.34 -15.84 -4.96
N ARG A 215 -14.07 -16.96 -4.95
CA ARG A 215 -13.95 -18.03 -5.95
C ARG A 215 -14.76 -17.77 -7.22
#